data_AF-A0A3D4CKK2-F1
#
_entry.id   AF-A0A3D4CKK2-F1
#
_cell.length_a   1.000
_cell.length_b   1.000
_cell.length_c   1.000
_cell.angle_alpha   90.00
_cell.angle_beta   90.00
_cell.angle_gamma   90.00
#
_symmetry.space_group_name_H-M   'P 1'
#
loop_
_entity.id
_entity.type
_entity.pdbx_description
1 polymer ?
#
loop_
_entity_poly.entity_id
_entity_poly.type
_entity_poly.pdbx_seq_one_letter_code
_entity_poly.pdbx_strand_id
1 'polypeptide(L)' 'NQVFLPKLEETDKEPLYIGFFNTGAYQEALSGYGGIKHCLIPSPKHIVIDVDENGDYHTKLFAKEQSHKS' A
#
# COMPACT_ATOMS: atom_id res chain seq x y z
N ASN A 1 -14.72 -3.39 -19.78
CA ASN A 1 -13.62 -2.47 -19.40
C ASN A 1 -12.33 -3.24 -19.28
N GLN A 2 -11.28 -2.77 -19.94
CA GLN A 2 -9.93 -3.34 -19.85
C GLN A 2 -8.98 -2.24 -19.39
N VAL A 3 -8.03 -2.60 -18.53
CA VAL A 3 -6.93 -1.72 -18.13
C VAL A 3 -5.72 -2.16 -18.92
N PHE A 4 -5.10 -1.22 -19.64
CA PHE A 4 -3.88 -1.48 -20.38
C PHE A 4 -2.69 -1.14 -19.49
N LEU A 5 -1.75 -2.09 -19.38
CA LEU A 5 -0.53 -1.94 -18.60
C LEU A 5 0.67 -1.87 -19.56
N PRO A 6 1.77 -1.19 -19.18
CA PRO A 6 3.00 -1.22 -19.96
C PRO A 6 3.53 -2.64 -20.07
N LYS A 7 4.21 -2.94 -21.18
CA LYS A 7 4.89 -4.22 -21.36
C LYS A 7 6.15 -4.22 -20.50
N LEU A 8 6.32 -5.28 -19.72
CA LEU A 8 7.53 -5.53 -18.94
C LEU A 8 8.57 -6.22 -19.81
N GLU A 9 9.78 -5.70 -19.84
CA GLU A 9 10.95 -6.34 -20.46
C GLU A 9 11.92 -6.79 -19.36
N GLU A 10 12.66 -7.88 -19.60
CA GLU A 10 13.67 -8.35 -18.64
C GLU A 10 14.81 -7.35 -18.40
N THR A 11 14.98 -6.38 -19.31
CA THR A 11 15.95 -5.29 -19.20
C THR A 11 15.47 -4.11 -18.36
N ASP A 12 14.20 -4.09 -17.95
CA ASP A 12 13.66 -3.01 -17.13
C ASP A 12 14.29 -3.05 -15.73
N LYS A 13 14.91 -1.93 -15.34
CA LYS A 13 15.61 -1.81 -14.06
C LYS A 13 14.65 -1.64 -12.87
N GLU A 14 13.48 -1.06 -13.13
CA GLU A 14 12.51 -0.72 -12.11
C GLU A 14 11.28 -1.64 -12.22
N PRO A 15 10.75 -2.16 -11.10
CA PRO A 15 9.53 -2.94 -11.13
C PRO A 15 8.32 -2.05 -11.44
N LEU A 16 7.28 -2.65 -12.02
CA LEU A 16 6.00 -1.96 -12.21
C LEU A 16 5.26 -1.83 -10.87
N TYR A 17 5.09 -0.59 -10.41
CA TYR A 17 4.26 -0.26 -9.25
C TYR A 17 2.82 0.00 -9.68
N ILE A 18 1.86 -0.61 -8.98
CA ILE A 18 0.42 -0.44 -9.22
C ILE A 18 -0.20 0.31 -8.04
N GLY A 19 -0.82 1.45 -8.31
CA GLY A 19 -1.56 2.24 -7.31
C GLY A 19 -3.06 1.96 -7.38
N PHE A 20 -3.65 1.67 -6.23
CA PHE A 20 -5.11 1.64 -6.07
C PHE A 20 -5.55 2.93 -5.37
N PHE A 21 -6.49 3.64 -5.99
CA PHE A 21 -7.00 4.92 -5.48
C PHE A 21 -8.44 4.78 -5.00
N ASN A 22 -8.91 5.77 -4.23
CA ASN A 22 -10.25 5.80 -3.65
C ASN A 22 -10.52 4.65 -2.66
N THR A 23 -9.47 4.17 -1.99
CA THR A 23 -9.52 3.09 -0.98
C THR A 23 -9.45 3.62 0.46
N GLY A 24 -9.86 4.87 0.70
CA GLY A 24 -9.72 5.54 2.00
C GLY A 24 -10.84 5.29 3.00
N ALA A 25 -11.93 4.61 2.63
CA ALA A 25 -13.12 4.45 3.47
C ALA A 25 -13.67 3.02 3.41
N TYR A 26 -13.75 2.39 4.58
CA TYR A 26 -14.25 1.02 4.83
C TYR A 26 -13.35 -0.14 4.38
N GLN A 27 -12.33 0.04 3.55
CA GLN A 27 -11.50 -1.08 3.09
C GLN A 27 -10.76 -1.77 4.24
N GLU A 28 -10.19 -0.99 5.16
CA GLU A 28 -9.49 -1.53 6.32
C GLU A 28 -10.46 -2.08 7.37
N ALA A 29 -11.57 -1.37 7.62
CA ALA A 29 -12.57 -1.75 8.60
C ALA A 29 -13.26 -3.06 8.21
N LEU A 30 -13.62 -3.22 6.93
CA LEU A 30 -14.26 -4.44 6.40
C LEU A 30 -13.28 -5.59 6.23
N SER A 31 -12.01 -5.31 5.92
CA SER A 31 -10.97 -6.35 5.82
C SER A 31 -10.58 -6.95 7.18
N GLY A 32 -11.10 -6.40 8.29
CA GLY A 32 -10.76 -6.81 9.65
C GLY A 32 -9.37 -6.30 10.06
N TYR A 33 -9.31 -5.14 10.71
CA TYR A 33 -8.06 -4.60 11.23
C TYR A 33 -7.45 -5.56 12.27
N GLY A 34 -6.27 -6.11 11.96
CA GLY A 34 -5.61 -7.13 12.78
C GLY A 34 -6.15 -8.57 12.61
N GLY A 35 -7.12 -8.80 11.72
CA GLY A 35 -7.63 -10.13 11.40
C GLY A 35 -6.73 -10.90 10.44
N ILE A 36 -6.84 -12.24 10.45
CA ILE A 36 -6.20 -13.10 9.45
C ILE A 36 -6.91 -12.95 8.10
N LYS A 37 -6.20 -12.45 7.08
CA LYS A 37 -6.75 -12.30 5.73
C LYS A 37 -6.79 -13.65 5.00
N HIS A 38 -7.46 -13.67 3.84
CA HIS A 38 -7.39 -14.80 2.92
C HIS A 38 -5.91 -15.13 2.63
N CYS A 39 -5.53 -16.40 2.80
CA CYS A 39 -4.15 -16.89 2.71
C CYS A 39 -3.15 -16.32 3.74
N LEU A 40 -3.63 -15.84 4.90
CA LEU A 40 -2.78 -15.32 5.98
C LEU A 40 -1.87 -14.16 5.53
N ILE A 41 -2.28 -13.41 4.50
CA ILE A 41 -1.53 -12.28 4.00
C ILE A 41 -1.51 -11.18 5.09
N PRO A 42 -0.33 -10.72 5.52
CA PRO A 42 -0.23 -9.73 6.57
C PRO A 42 -0.83 -8.38 6.12
N SER A 43 -1.29 -7.61 7.09
CA SER A 43 -1.67 -6.22 6.81
C SER A 43 -0.42 -5.39 6.46
N PRO A 44 -0.50 -4.56 5.40
CA PRO A 44 0.64 -3.78 4.92
C PRO A 44 1.04 -2.68 5.92
N LYS A 45 2.22 -2.09 5.69
CA LYS A 45 2.65 -0.88 6.40
C LYS A 45 1.78 0.29 5.97
N HIS A 46 1.44 1.15 6.92
CA HIS A 46 0.78 2.42 6.63
C HIS A 46 1.74 3.57 6.90
N ILE A 47 1.90 4.43 5.91
CA ILE A 47 2.76 5.61 5.97
C ILE A 47 1.85 6.82 5.71
N VAL A 48 1.93 7.81 6.60
CA VAL A 48 1.33 9.12 6.39
C VAL A 48 2.40 9.98 5.71
N ILE A 49 2.06 10.50 4.54
CA ILE A 49 2.89 11.42 3.79
C ILE A 49 2.22 12.79 3.92
N ASP A 50 2.96 13.73 4.49
CA ASP A 50 2.57 15.12 4.62
C ASP A 50 3.44 15.97 3.69
N VAL A 51 2.89 17.08 3.20
CA VAL A 51 3.59 18.02 2.32
C VAL A 51 3.51 19.39 3.00
N ASP A 52 4.67 19.95 3.32
CA ASP A 52 4.73 21.24 4.00
C ASP A 52 4.44 22.42 3.04
N GLU A 53 4.41 23.64 3.60
CA GLU A 53 4.18 24.85 2.82
C GLU A 53 5.29 25.15 1.79
N ASN A 54 6.48 24.57 1.97
CA ASN A 54 7.63 24.71 1.07
C ASN A 54 7.64 23.62 -0.03
N GLY A 55 6.74 22.63 0.06
CA GLY A 55 6.67 21.49 -0.85
C GLY A 55 7.57 20.31 -0.46
N ASP A 56 8.15 20.32 0.74
CA ASP A 56 8.97 19.24 1.27
C ASP A 56 8.08 18.09 1.80
N TYR A 57 8.47 16.85 1.47
CA TYR A 57 7.74 15.65 1.85
C TYR A 57 8.20 15.14 3.22
N HIS A 58 7.26 15.00 4.15
CA HIS A 58 7.49 14.37 5.45
C HIS A 58 6.74 13.04 5.56
N THR A 59 7.47 11.96 5.81
CA THR A 59 6.88 10.62 5.95
C THR A 59 6.90 10.16 7.41
N LYS A 60 5.74 9.74 7.93
CA LYS A 60 5.61 9.14 9.26
C LYS A 60 5.03 7.74 9.15
N LEU A 61 5.63 6.77 9.86
CA LEU A 61 5.07 5.43 9.97
C LEU A 61 3.84 5.45 10.89
N PHE A 62 2.68 5.18 10.33
CA PHE A 62 1.40 5.13 11.06
C PHE A 62 1.15 3.74 11.65
N ALA A 63 1.36 2.69 10.86
CA ALA A 63 1.25 1.31 11.30
C ALA A 63 2.40 0.47 10.72
N LYS A 64 2.98 -0.38 11.56
CA LYS A 64 3.95 -1.40 11.14
C LYS A 64 3.22 -2.51 10.40
N GLU A 65 3.96 -3.21 9.54
CA GLU A 65 3.49 -4.44 8.92
C GLU A 65 3.18 -5.47 9.99
N GLN A 66 2.07 -6.19 9.82
CA GLN A 66 1.70 -7.23 10.76
C GLN A 66 2.73 -8.37 10.71
N SER A 67 3.36 -8.67 11.84
CA SER A 67 4.25 -9.83 11.97
C SER A 67 3.48 -11.08 12.38
N HIS A 68 3.95 -12.25 11.95
CA HIS A 68 3.43 -13.54 12.41
C HIS A 68 3.67 -13.78 13.91
N LYS A 69 4.70 -13.16 14.49
CA LYS A 69 4.93 -13.20 15.93
C LYS A 69 4.05 -12.14 16.60
N SER A 70 3.14 -12.61 17.44
CA SER A 70 2.42 -11.82 18.43
C SER A 70 3.36 -11.25 19.49
#